data_AF-Q9L4B6-F1
#
_entry.id   AF-Q9L4B6-F1
#
_cell.length_a   1.000
_cell.length_b   1.000
_cell.length_c   1.000
_cell.angle_alpha   90.00
_cell.angle_beta   90.00
_cell.angle_gamma   90.00
#
_symmetry.space_group_name_H-M   'P 1'
#
loop_
_entity.id
_entity.type
_entity.pdbx_description
1 polymer ?
#
loop_
_entity_poly.entity_id
_entity_poly.type
_entity_poly.pdbx_seq_one_letter_code
_entity_poly.pdbx_strand_id
1 'polypeptide(L)'
;LEPKKIVSTRGMTVDTQDYHPEPRVAAIVGSHEHPEFIVNVKETGKVLMVNYEDIDNLQVTTIGAARFLHDGGWDSTHRYFMTAANKSNKIAVIDSKEQKLAALVDVTEIPHPGRGA
;
A
#
# COMPACT_ATOMS: atom_id res chain seq x y z
N LEU A 1 -9.50 2.01 21.91
CA LEU A 1 -8.04 2.25 21.82
C LEU A 1 -7.86 3.68 21.36
N GLU A 2 -6.95 4.43 21.99
CA GLU A 2 -6.64 5.82 21.60
C GLU A 2 -5.48 5.85 20.58
N PRO A 3 -5.49 6.75 19.59
CA PRO A 3 -4.41 6.85 18.62
C PRO A 3 -3.15 7.42 19.26
N LYS A 4 -1.99 6.79 19.01
CA LYS A 4 -0.69 7.29 19.48
C LYS A 4 -0.16 8.46 18.64
N LYS A 5 -0.46 8.47 17.34
CA LYS A 5 -0.06 9.50 16.38
C LYS A 5 -1.06 9.58 15.23
N ILE A 6 -1.34 10.78 14.75
CA ILE A 6 -2.26 11.03 13.64
C ILE A 6 -1.45 11.59 12.48
N VAL A 7 -1.54 10.96 11.31
CA VAL A 7 -0.86 11.36 10.09
C VAL A 7 -1.86 11.43 8.95
N SER A 8 -1.75 12.48 8.13
CA SER A 8 -2.60 12.69 6.97
C SER A 8 -2.19 11.79 5.81
N THR A 9 -3.16 11.17 5.13
CA THR A 9 -2.97 10.43 3.87
C THR A 9 -3.12 11.31 2.63
N ARG A 10 -3.52 12.59 2.80
CA ARG A 10 -3.71 13.55 1.70
C ARG A 10 -2.43 13.77 0.92
N GLY A 11 -2.55 13.97 -0.39
CA GLY A 11 -1.40 14.30 -1.23
C GLY A 11 -1.63 14.07 -2.70
N MET A 12 -0.55 14.09 -3.46
CA MET A 12 -0.59 13.98 -4.92
C MET A 12 -0.83 12.54 -5.39
N THR A 13 -1.61 12.36 -6.46
CA THR A 13 -1.74 11.06 -7.13
C THR A 13 -0.43 10.65 -7.81
N VAL A 14 -0.17 9.35 -7.92
CA VAL A 14 1.07 8.83 -8.53
C VAL A 14 1.17 9.04 -10.03
N ASP A 15 0.05 9.24 -10.72
CA ASP A 15 -0.03 9.37 -12.18
C ASP A 15 0.11 10.82 -12.65
N THR A 16 -0.86 11.67 -12.34
CA THR A 16 -1.00 13.03 -12.84
C THR A 16 -0.43 14.07 -11.90
N GLN A 17 -0.04 13.66 -10.68
CA GLN A 17 0.32 14.57 -9.60
C GLN A 17 -0.81 15.55 -9.25
N ASP A 18 -2.07 15.11 -9.31
CA ASP A 18 -3.18 15.92 -8.84
C ASP A 18 -3.34 15.80 -7.32
N TYR A 19 -3.59 16.92 -6.64
CA TYR A 19 -3.84 16.88 -5.19
C TYR A 19 -5.19 16.22 -4.89
N HIS A 20 -5.17 15.17 -4.06
CA HIS A 20 -6.36 14.50 -3.59
C HIS A 20 -6.61 14.75 -2.09
N PRO A 21 -7.73 15.40 -1.71
CA PRO A 21 -8.00 15.80 -0.32
C PRO A 21 -8.56 14.68 0.56
N GLU A 22 -9.06 13.59 -0.03
CA GLU A 22 -9.65 12.47 0.71
C GLU A 22 -9.15 11.07 0.26
N PRO A 23 -7.83 10.77 0.35
CA PRO A 23 -7.34 9.43 0.03
C PRO A 23 -7.65 8.46 1.17
N ARG A 24 -8.44 7.43 0.88
CA ARG A 24 -8.85 6.40 1.84
C ARG A 24 -7.78 5.35 2.02
N VAL A 25 -7.65 4.86 3.25
CA VAL A 25 -6.86 3.65 3.53
C VAL A 25 -7.69 2.43 3.12
N ALA A 26 -7.12 1.55 2.30
CA ALA A 26 -7.84 0.38 1.78
C ALA A 26 -7.45 -0.94 2.45
N ALA A 27 -6.17 -1.12 2.75
CA ALA A 27 -5.64 -2.31 3.40
C ALA A 27 -4.45 -1.94 4.27
N ILE A 28 -4.26 -2.69 5.36
CA ILE A 28 -3.12 -2.60 6.26
C ILE A 28 -2.65 -4.02 6.55
N VAL A 29 -1.36 -4.30 6.35
CA VAL A 29 -0.73 -5.57 6.75
C VAL A 29 0.54 -5.30 7.56
N GLY A 30 0.91 -6.21 8.45
CA GLY A 30 2.20 -6.16 9.16
C GLY A 30 3.30 -6.79 8.33
N SER A 31 4.43 -6.10 8.16
CA SER A 31 5.63 -6.65 7.52
C SER A 31 6.23 -7.77 8.38
N HIS A 32 6.80 -8.77 7.70
CA HIS A 32 7.58 -9.85 8.33
C HIS A 32 9.09 -9.61 8.26
N GLU A 33 9.52 -8.59 7.51
CA GLU A 33 10.94 -8.28 7.25
C GLU A 33 11.44 -7.12 8.12
N HIS A 34 10.55 -6.20 8.49
CA HIS A 34 10.84 -4.99 9.26
C HIS A 34 9.71 -4.70 10.25
N PRO A 35 9.96 -3.93 11.32
CA PRO A 35 8.94 -3.42 12.23
C PRO A 35 8.08 -2.33 11.58
N GLU A 36 7.34 -2.72 10.54
CA GLU A 36 6.57 -1.82 9.69
C GLU A 36 5.14 -2.30 9.45
N PHE A 37 4.21 -1.35 9.33
CA PHE A 37 2.94 -1.59 8.67
C PHE A 37 3.05 -1.18 7.20
N ILE A 38 2.46 -1.99 6.31
CA ILE A 38 2.29 -1.67 4.90
C ILE A 38 0.85 -1.21 4.69
N VAL A 39 0.67 0.04 4.27
CA VAL A 39 -0.63 0.71 4.20
C VAL A 39 -0.94 1.12 2.77
N ASN A 40 -2.04 0.62 2.22
CA ASN A 40 -2.55 1.03 0.92
C ASN A 40 -3.36 2.32 1.01
N VAL A 41 -3.00 3.32 0.21
CA VAL A 41 -3.74 4.57 0.06
C VAL A 41 -4.38 4.60 -1.32
N LYS A 42 -5.71 4.39 -1.36
CA LYS A 42 -6.49 4.05 -2.54
C LYS A 42 -6.38 5.08 -3.65
N GLU A 43 -6.86 6.30 -3.44
CA GLU A 43 -7.03 7.27 -4.53
C GLU A 43 -5.72 7.84 -5.06
N THR A 44 -4.73 8.01 -4.17
CA THR A 44 -3.39 8.48 -4.55
C THR A 44 -2.52 7.40 -5.17
N GLY A 45 -2.86 6.11 -4.97
CA GLY A 45 -2.11 4.98 -5.51
C GLY A 45 -0.75 4.78 -4.84
N LYS A 46 -0.66 5.13 -3.56
CA LYS A 46 0.57 5.04 -2.76
C LYS A 46 0.49 3.87 -1.79
N VAL A 47 1.62 3.20 -1.61
CA VAL A 47 1.83 2.27 -0.49
C VAL A 47 2.78 2.94 0.49
N LEU A 48 2.40 2.98 1.77
CA LEU A 48 3.21 3.56 2.84
C LEU A 48 3.80 2.41 3.67
N MET A 49 5.12 2.34 3.77
CA MET A 49 5.82 1.51 4.74
C MET A 49 6.02 2.37 6.00
N VAL A 50 5.27 2.10 7.06
CA VAL A 50 5.24 2.90 8.28
C VAL A 50 6.03 2.18 9.36
N ASN A 51 7.26 2.62 9.62
CA ASN A 51 8.10 2.07 10.69
C ASN A 51 7.62 2.57 12.06
N TYR A 52 7.39 1.63 12.96
CA TYR A 52 6.85 1.88 14.30
C TYR A 52 7.86 1.72 15.44
N GLU A 53 9.15 1.55 15.16
CA GLU A 53 10.21 1.48 16.19
C GLU A 53 10.30 2.77 16.99
N ASP A 54 10.18 3.91 16.31
CA ASP A 54 10.14 5.24 16.92
C ASP A 54 8.90 6.00 16.41
N ILE A 55 7.83 5.93 17.19
CA ILE A 55 6.55 6.57 16.85
C ILE A 55 6.69 8.10 16.92
N ASP A 56 7.56 8.63 17.79
CA ASP A 56 7.76 10.07 17.95
C ASP A 56 8.47 10.64 16.72
N ASN A 57 9.46 9.92 16.17
CA ASN A 57 10.20 10.26 14.94
C ASN A 57 9.83 9.35 13.75
N LEU A 58 8.53 9.15 13.56
CA LEU A 58 7.96 8.23 12.56
C LEU A 58 8.61 8.32 11.18
N GLN A 59 9.26 7.24 10.76
CA GLN A 59 9.79 7.08 9.40
C GLN A 59 8.74 6.42 8.51
N VAL A 60 8.53 7.01 7.33
CA VAL A 60 7.58 6.50 6.35
C VAL A 60 8.21 6.47 4.96
N THR A 61 8.40 5.26 4.41
CA THR A 61 8.77 5.11 3.00
C THR A 61 7.51 5.14 2.15
N THR A 62 7.43 6.10 1.23
CA THR A 62 6.29 6.23 0.31
C THR A 62 6.64 5.62 -1.04
N ILE A 63 5.93 4.56 -1.42
CA ILE A 63 6.10 3.85 -2.69
C ILE A 63 4.95 4.21 -3.62
N GLY A 64 5.27 4.71 -4.81
CA GLY A 64 4.28 4.87 -5.88
C GLY A 64 3.94 3.53 -6.52
N ALA A 65 2.65 3.20 -6.63
CA ALA A 65 2.16 1.98 -7.26
C ALA A 65 1.21 2.31 -8.41
N ALA A 66 -0.09 2.09 -8.23
CA ALA A 66 -1.14 2.42 -9.18
C ALA A 66 -2.37 2.92 -8.42
N ARG A 67 -3.19 3.77 -9.05
CA ARG A 67 -4.40 4.30 -8.40
C ARG A 67 -5.42 3.21 -8.11
N PHE A 68 -6.26 3.51 -7.14
CA PHE A 68 -7.36 2.66 -6.68
C PHE A 68 -6.91 1.32 -6.09
N LEU A 69 -5.79 1.36 -5.34
CA LEU A 69 -5.38 0.25 -4.48
C LEU A 69 -6.55 -0.24 -3.60
N HIS A 70 -6.61 -1.54 -3.39
CA HIS A 70 -7.64 -2.19 -2.60
C HIS A 70 -7.00 -3.15 -1.60
N ASP A 71 -7.40 -4.41 -1.66
CA ASP A 71 -6.92 -5.54 -0.90
C ASP A 71 -5.67 -6.17 -1.54
N GLY A 72 -5.04 -7.03 -0.76
CA GLY A 72 -3.83 -7.73 -1.14
C GLY A 72 -3.49 -8.81 -0.13
N GLY A 73 -2.49 -9.61 -0.48
CA GLY A 73 -2.00 -10.69 0.36
C GLY A 73 -0.50 -10.88 0.18
N TRP A 74 0.08 -11.60 1.13
CA TRP A 74 1.46 -12.02 1.04
C TRP A 74 1.61 -13.15 0.01
N ASP A 75 2.76 -13.16 -0.66
CA ASP A 75 3.26 -14.38 -1.30
C ASP A 75 3.58 -15.46 -0.24
N SER A 76 3.86 -16.68 -0.68
CA SER A 76 4.13 -17.81 0.22
C SER A 76 5.34 -17.61 1.13
N THR A 77 6.27 -16.71 0.78
CA THR A 77 7.45 -16.40 1.59
C THR A 77 7.25 -15.26 2.57
N HIS A 78 6.09 -14.58 2.53
CA HIS A 78 5.79 -13.39 3.33
C HIS A 78 6.76 -12.22 3.11
N ARG A 79 7.36 -12.12 1.92
CA ARG A 79 8.26 -11.02 1.54
C ARG A 79 7.62 -10.06 0.55
N TYR A 80 6.79 -10.55 -0.35
CA TYR A 80 6.16 -9.74 -1.38
C TYR A 80 4.70 -9.53 -1.03
N PHE A 81 4.32 -8.27 -0.78
CA PHE A 81 2.93 -7.90 -0.64
C PHE A 81 2.35 -7.61 -2.03
N MET A 82 1.42 -8.46 -2.46
CA MET A 82 0.74 -8.35 -3.75
C MET A 82 -0.63 -7.72 -3.52
N THR A 83 -0.89 -6.57 -4.13
CA THR A 83 -2.15 -5.84 -3.95
C THR A 83 -2.76 -5.41 -5.27
N ALA A 84 -4.08 -5.48 -5.34
CA ALA A 84 -4.84 -5.15 -6.52
C ALA A 84 -5.13 -3.64 -6.60
N ALA A 85 -4.99 -3.09 -7.80
CA ALA A 85 -5.37 -1.73 -8.18
C ALA A 85 -6.58 -1.79 -9.11
N ASN A 86 -7.77 -2.02 -8.53
CA ASN A 86 -8.93 -2.57 -9.26
C ASN A 86 -9.39 -1.73 -10.45
N LYS A 87 -9.39 -0.39 -10.35
CA LYS A 87 -9.77 0.49 -11.46
C LYS A 87 -8.62 0.81 -12.42
N SER A 88 -7.45 0.24 -12.17
CA SER A 88 -6.25 0.40 -13.01
C SER A 88 -5.81 -0.90 -13.67
N ASN A 89 -6.55 -2.01 -13.48
CA ASN A 89 -6.26 -3.32 -14.09
C ASN A 89 -4.81 -3.79 -13.86
N LYS A 90 -4.30 -3.57 -12.63
CA LYS A 90 -2.92 -3.89 -12.25
C LYS A 90 -2.86 -4.61 -10.90
N ILE A 91 -1.86 -5.47 -10.76
CA ILE A 91 -1.38 -5.96 -9.46
C ILE A 91 -0.05 -5.27 -9.16
N ALA A 92 0.04 -4.57 -8.04
CA ALA A 92 1.28 -4.03 -7.53
C ALA A 92 1.95 -5.04 -6.61
N VAL A 93 3.24 -5.29 -6.84
CA VAL A 93 4.07 -6.19 -6.02
C VAL A 93 5.07 -5.34 -5.26
N ILE A 94 4.97 -5.32 -3.94
CA ILE A 94 5.82 -4.56 -3.03
C ILE A 94 6.81 -5.51 -2.38
N ASP A 95 8.11 -5.27 -2.54
CA ASP A 95 9.16 -5.99 -1.82
C ASP A 95 9.28 -5.38 -0.42
N SER A 96 8.79 -6.07 0.61
CA SER A 96 8.80 -5.54 1.97
C SER A 96 10.20 -5.48 2.56
N LYS A 97 11.12 -6.33 2.08
CA LYS A 97 12.50 -6.36 2.55
C LYS A 97 13.30 -5.16 2.01
N GLU A 98 13.16 -4.92 0.71
CA GLU A 98 13.87 -3.84 0.01
C GLU A 98 13.09 -2.52 0.00
N GLN A 99 11.89 -2.51 0.58
CA GLN A 99 10.99 -1.35 0.72
C GLN A 99 10.74 -0.61 -0.61
N LYS A 100 10.51 -1.38 -1.69
CA LYS A 100 10.36 -0.84 -3.05
C LYS A 100 9.28 -1.55 -3.84
N LEU A 101 8.80 -0.89 -4.89
CA LEU A 101 7.96 -1.52 -5.91
C LEU A 101 8.82 -2.52 -6.69
N ALA A 102 8.48 -3.80 -6.61
CA ALA A 102 9.15 -4.85 -7.36
C ALA A 102 8.60 -4.97 -8.78
N ALA A 103 7.27 -4.86 -8.94
CA ALA A 103 6.61 -4.96 -10.24
C ALA A 103 5.22 -4.32 -10.22
N LEU A 104 4.77 -3.91 -11.42
CA LEU A 104 3.38 -3.64 -11.74
C LEU A 104 2.97 -4.60 -12.87
N VAL A 105 2.08 -5.53 -12.56
CA VAL A 105 1.64 -6.58 -13.48
C VAL A 105 0.27 -6.20 -14.04
N ASP A 106 0.16 -6.12 -15.36
CA ASP A 106 -1.12 -5.92 -16.06
C ASP A 106 -2.00 -7.18 -15.98
N VAL A 107 -3.28 -6.98 -15.72
CA VAL A 107 -4.28 -8.06 -15.66
C VAL A 107 -5.53 -7.67 -16.45
N THR A 108 -6.20 -8.65 -17.06
CA THR A 108 -7.32 -8.40 -17.98
C THR A 108 -8.58 -7.95 -17.23
N GLU A 109 -8.88 -8.58 -16.11
CA GLU A 109 -9.97 -8.27 -15.20
C GLU A 109 -9.56 -8.75 -13.80
N ILE A 110 -9.85 -7.97 -12.76
CA ILE A 110 -9.53 -8.34 -11.38
C ILE A 110 -10.76 -9.03 -10.78
N PRO A 111 -10.80 -10.38 -10.66
CA PRO A 111 -11.72 -11.00 -9.71
C PRO A 111 -11.31 -10.52 -8.31
N HIS A 112 -12.27 -10.10 -7.49
CA HIS A 112 -12.02 -9.59 -6.13
C HIS A 112 -11.05 -10.53 -5.38
N PRO A 113 -9.89 -10.06 -4.90
CA PRO A 113 -8.95 -10.87 -4.11
C PRO A 113 -9.43 -11.02 -2.66
N GLY A 114 -10.68 -11.45 -2.48
CA GLY A 114 -11.15 -11.89 -1.18
C GLY A 114 -10.60 -13.28 -0.88
N ARG A 115 -10.05 -13.50 0.33
CA ARG A 115 -9.91 -14.85 0.88
C ARG A 115 -11.33 -15.37 1.17
N GLY A 116 -12.02 -15.84 0.13
CA GLY A 116 -13.43 -16.20 0.15
C GLY A 116 -14.22 -15.88 -1.12
N ALA A 117 -13.58 -15.49 -2.22
CA ALA A 117 -14.20 -15.50 -3.56
C ALA A 117 -14.25 -16.93 -4.12
#